data_AF-A0A2L2Y386-F1
#
_entry.id   AF-A0A2L2Y386-F1
#
_cell.length_a   1.000
_cell.length_b   1.000
_cell.length_c   1.000
_cell.angle_alpha   90.00
_cell.angle_beta   90.00
_cell.angle_gamma   90.00
#
_symmetry.space_group_name_H-M   'P 1'
#
loop_
_entity.id
_entity.type
_entity.pdbx_description
1 polymer ?
#
loop_
_entity_poly.entity_id
_entity_poly.type
_entity_poly.pdbx_seq_one_letter_code
_entity_poly.pdbx_strand_id
1 'polypeptide(L)'
;LKVCSRARFFQRALNTSAPKRRTFEEFKELQRQMALDEMTPVYLRKGSSDKLIFGMVCLGTLVCVAMSVEFVYGAIYPKPNS
;
A
#
# COMPACT_ATOMS: atom_id res chain seq x y z
N LEU A 1 -19.13 20.97 17.79
CA LEU A 1 -18.17 21.22 16.68
C LEU A 1 -16.72 21.10 17.19
N LYS A 2 -16.19 19.88 17.42
CA LYS A 2 -14.81 19.65 17.92
C LYS A 2 -14.07 18.53 17.16
N VAL A 3 -14.48 18.25 15.91
CA VAL A 3 -13.91 17.14 15.12
C VAL A 3 -13.01 17.63 13.96
N CYS A 4 -13.14 18.89 13.53
CA CYS A 4 -12.37 19.43 12.39
C CYS A 4 -10.92 19.89 12.68
N SER A 5 -10.38 19.62 13.87
CA SER A 5 -9.00 20.00 14.24
C SER A 5 -7.97 18.90 13.98
N ARG A 6 -8.36 17.62 14.06
CA ARG A 6 -7.42 16.49 13.91
C ARG A 6 -7.00 16.21 12.46
N ALA A 7 -7.89 16.43 11.50
CA ALA A 7 -7.60 16.19 10.08
C ALA A 7 -6.51 17.12 9.52
N ARG A 8 -6.43 18.37 10.01
CA ARG A 8 -5.43 19.35 9.55
C ARG A 8 -4.00 19.05 10.00
N PHE A 9 -3.82 18.27 11.06
CA PHE A 9 -2.49 17.87 11.54
C PHE A 9 -1.90 16.77 10.65
N PHE A 10 -2.72 15.81 10.20
CA PHE A 10 -2.29 14.75 9.28
C PHE A 10 -1.89 15.28 7.90
N GLN A 11 -2.54 16.36 7.43
CA GLN A 11 -2.27 16.93 6.11
C GLN A 11 -0.94 17.70 6.03
N ARG A 12 -0.41 18.19 7.16
CA ARG A 12 0.94 18.80 7.23
C ARG A 12 2.07 17.77 7.28
N ALA A 13 1.83 16.59 7.85
CA ALA A 13 2.83 15.53 7.94
C ALA A 13 3.17 14.89 6.57
N LEU A 14 2.29 15.04 5.57
CA LEU A 14 2.49 14.48 4.24
C LEU A 14 3.24 15.41 3.27
N ASN A 15 3.45 16.69 3.61
CA ASN A 15 3.93 17.70 2.65
C ASN A 15 5.26 18.38 3.02
N THR A 16 6.04 17.86 3.98
CA THR A 16 7.39 18.38 4.24
C THR A 16 8.40 17.26 4.37
N SER A 17 8.85 16.76 3.23
CA SER A 17 10.18 16.19 3.10
C SER A 17 10.68 16.64 1.74
N ALA A 18 11.36 17.78 1.69
CA ALA A 18 12.22 18.08 0.54
C ALA A 18 13.07 16.83 0.28
N PRO A 19 13.18 16.33 -0.96
CA PRO A 19 13.93 15.12 -1.22
C PRO A 19 15.37 15.38 -0.76
N LYS A 20 15.75 14.77 0.37
CA LYS A 20 17.12 14.77 0.85
C LYS A 20 17.94 14.23 -0.32
N ARG A 21 18.77 15.07 -0.95
CA ARG A 21 19.66 14.62 -2.03
C ARG A 21 20.55 13.56 -1.41
N ARG A 22 20.22 12.29 -1.63
CA ARG A 22 21.01 11.17 -1.15
C ARG A 22 22.40 11.28 -1.76
N THR A 23 23.41 11.12 -0.92
CA THR A 23 24.81 11.09 -1.34
C THR A 23 25.02 9.89 -2.27
N PHE A 24 25.94 10.02 -3.22
CA PHE A 24 26.26 8.94 -4.17
C PHE A 24 26.69 7.64 -3.45
N GLU A 25 27.29 7.77 -2.26
CA GLU A 25 27.65 6.65 -1.40
C GLU A 25 26.42 5.87 -0.90
N GLU A 26 25.36 6.55 -0.47
CA GLU A 26 24.11 5.90 -0.03
C GLU A 26 23.45 5.12 -1.18
N PHE A 27 23.55 5.62 -2.42
CA PHE A 27 23.06 4.88 -3.59
C PHE A 27 23.87 3.62 -3.88
N LYS A 28 25.19 3.69 -3.72
CA LYS A 28 26.10 2.56 -3.94
C LYS A 28 25.90 1.46 -2.89
N GLU A 29 25.63 1.85 -1.64
CA GLU A 29 25.29 0.92 -0.57
C GLU A 29 23.94 0.23 -0.82
N LEU A 30 22.93 0.99 -1.25
CA LEU A 30 21.61 0.42 -1.59
C LEU A 30 21.69 -0.55 -2.78
N GLN A 31 22.51 -0.22 -3.79
CA GLN A 31 22.78 -1.12 -4.92
C GLN A 31 23.47 -2.41 -4.47
N ARG A 32 24.42 -2.34 -3.54
CA ARG A 32 25.06 -3.53 -2.96
C ARG A 32 24.08 -4.40 -2.17
N GLN A 33 23.23 -3.78 -1.34
CA GLN A 33 22.19 -4.52 -0.60
C GLN A 33 21.21 -5.23 -1.53
N MET A 34 20.83 -4.59 -2.64
CA MET A 34 19.95 -5.19 -3.65
C MET A 34 20.62 -6.31 -4.47
N ALA A 35 21.95 -6.33 -4.57
CA ALA A 35 22.66 -7.36 -5.33
C ALA A 35 22.89 -8.67 -4.54
N LEU A 36 22.87 -8.62 -3.20
CA LEU A 36 23.19 -9.79 -2.36
C LEU A 36 22.01 -10.74 -2.11
N ASP A 37 20.77 -10.24 -2.16
CA ASP A 37 19.57 -11.02 -1.82
C ASP A 37 18.87 -11.59 -3.07
N GLU A 38 19.53 -12.48 -3.81
CA GLU A 38 18.94 -13.10 -5.03
C GLU A 38 17.70 -13.98 -4.76
N MET A 39 17.53 -14.47 -3.52
CA MET A 39 16.43 -15.39 -3.20
C MET A 39 15.10 -14.70 -2.87
N THR A 40 15.08 -13.37 -2.69
CA THR A 40 13.84 -12.62 -2.39
C THR A 40 13.40 -11.79 -3.60
N PRO A 41 12.10 -11.81 -3.94
CA PRO A 41 11.59 -11.06 -5.08
C PRO A 41 11.76 -9.55 -4.84
N VAL A 42 12.05 -8.81 -5.91
CA VAL A 42 12.44 -7.38 -5.85
C VAL A 42 11.44 -6.52 -5.08
N TYR A 43 10.14 -6.85 -5.15
CA TYR A 43 9.07 -6.12 -4.46
C TYR A 43 8.94 -6.43 -2.96
N LEU A 44 9.78 -7.31 -2.39
CA LEU A 44 9.85 -7.62 -0.96
C LEU A 44 11.24 -7.36 -0.36
N ARG A 45 12.21 -6.89 -1.16
CA ARG A 45 13.62 -6.80 -0.79
C ARG A 45 13.93 -5.77 0.30
N LYS A 46 13.12 -4.71 0.45
CA LYS A 46 13.39 -3.67 1.45
C LYS A 46 13.10 -4.12 2.89
N GLY A 47 12.46 -5.28 3.07
CA GLY A 47 12.21 -5.91 4.35
C GLY A 47 10.73 -5.90 4.77
N SER A 48 10.47 -5.85 6.08
CA SER A 48 9.14 -6.04 6.67
C SER A 48 8.10 -4.98 6.24
N SER A 49 8.52 -3.78 5.85
CA SER A 49 7.62 -2.75 5.33
C SER A 49 6.95 -3.17 4.02
N ASP A 50 7.69 -3.78 3.11
CA ASP A 50 7.19 -4.16 1.80
C ASP A 50 6.22 -5.35 1.94
N LYS A 51 6.50 -6.26 2.89
CA LYS A 51 5.59 -7.36 3.24
C LYS A 51 4.24 -6.85 3.76
N LEU A 52 4.24 -5.80 4.59
CA LEU A 52 3.00 -5.19 5.08
C LEU A 52 2.22 -4.52 3.95
N ILE A 53 2.88 -3.75 3.09
CA ILE A 53 2.23 -3.08 1.96
C ILE A 53 1.65 -4.13 1.00
N PHE A 54 2.42 -5.15 0.66
CA PHE A 54 1.97 -6.25 -0.18
C PHE A 54 0.77 -6.98 0.43
N GLY A 55 0.82 -7.30 1.72
CA GLY A 55 -0.29 -7.93 2.45
C GLY A 55 -1.57 -7.08 2.40
N MET A 56 -1.46 -5.76 2.61
CA MET A 56 -2.61 -4.86 2.52
C MET A 56 -3.21 -4.81 1.11
N VAL A 57 -2.37 -4.83 0.07
CA VAL A 57 -2.83 -4.88 -1.33
C VAL A 57 -3.54 -6.20 -1.62
N CYS A 58 -3.00 -7.33 -1.17
CA CYS A 58 -3.63 -8.65 -1.33
C CYS A 58 -4.99 -8.73 -0.62
N LEU A 59 -5.08 -8.24 0.63
CA LEU A 59 -6.35 -8.23 1.35
C LEU A 59 -7.38 -7.29 0.70
N GLY A 60 -6.95 -6.09 0.30
CA GLY A 60 -7.83 -5.13 -0.38
C GLY A 60 -8.37 -5.68 -1.70
N THR A 61 -7.51 -6.31 -2.51
CA THR A 61 -7.93 -6.94 -3.77
C THR A 61 -8.91 -8.08 -3.55
N LEU A 62 -8.70 -8.92 -2.53
CA LEU A 62 -9.62 -10.01 -2.20
C LEU A 62 -11.01 -9.48 -1.82
N VAL A 63 -11.07 -8.43 -0.99
CA VAL A 63 -12.34 -7.79 -0.61
C VAL A 63 -13.04 -7.18 -1.83
N CYS A 64 -12.30 -6.47 -2.70
CA CYS A 64 -12.86 -5.91 -3.91
C CYS A 64 -13.44 -6.99 -4.83
N VAL A 65 -12.74 -8.11 -4.99
CA VAL A 65 -13.22 -9.24 -5.80
C VAL A 65 -14.49 -9.82 -5.18
N ALA A 66 -14.52 -10.07 -3.87
CA ALA A 66 -15.71 -10.59 -3.19
C ALA A 66 -16.94 -9.68 -3.41
N MET A 67 -16.78 -8.37 -3.21
CA MET A 67 -17.84 -7.39 -3.45
C MET A 67 -18.29 -7.35 -4.91
N SER A 68 -17.36 -7.45 -5.86
CA SER A 68 -17.71 -7.51 -7.29
C SER A 68 -18.51 -8.76 -7.64
N VAL A 69 -18.18 -9.91 -7.03
CA VAL A 69 -18.91 -11.16 -7.26
C VAL A 69 -20.31 -11.08 -6.64
N GLU A 70 -20.45 -10.55 -5.43
CA GLU A 70 -21.76 -10.33 -4.82
C GLU A 70 -22.63 -9.39 -5.65
N PHE A 71 -22.07 -8.31 -6.18
CA PHE A 71 -22.77 -7.37 -7.05
C PHE A 71 -23.25 -8.06 -8.33
N VAL A 72 -22.37 -8.81 -9.02
CA VAL A 72 -22.73 -9.54 -10.23
C VAL A 72 -23.79 -10.61 -9.94
N TYR A 73 -23.66 -11.33 -8.82
CA TYR A 73 -24.63 -12.34 -8.42
C TYR A 73 -26.01 -11.74 -8.16
N GLY A 74 -26.08 -10.60 -7.46
CA GLY A 74 -27.33 -9.88 -7.22
C GLY A 74 -27.95 -9.30 -8.50
N ALA A 75 -27.13 -8.93 -9.49
CA ALA A 75 -27.61 -8.48 -10.80
C ALA A 75 -28.19 -9.63 -11.63
N ILE A 76 -27.61 -10.84 -11.56
CA ILE A 76 -28.09 -12.02 -12.30
C ILE A 76 -29.32 -12.65 -11.62
N TYR A 77 -29.29 -12.72 -10.28
CA TYR A 77 -30.37 -13.30 -9.46
C TYR A 77 -30.95 -12.23 -8.54
N PRO A 78 -31.75 -11.28 -9.08
CA PRO A 78 -32.40 -10.29 -8.25
C PRO A 78 -33.32 -11.00 -7.26
N LYS A 79 -33.14 -10.72 -5.96
CA LYS A 79 -34.07 -11.19 -4.94
C LYS A 79 -35.46 -10.63 -5.27
N PRO A 80 -36.51 -11.47 -5.30
CA PRO A 80 -37.86 -10.97 -5.44
C PRO A 80 -38.13 -10.02 -4.27
N ASN A 81 -38.55 -8.80 -4.60
CA ASN A 81 -38.88 -7.75 -3.64
C ASN A 81 -39.77 -8.35 -2.54
N SER A 82 -39.31 -8.32 -1.29
CA SER A 82 -40.18 -8.54 -0.13
C SER A 82 -41.07 -7.32 0.10
#